data_AF-A0A5J5NID0-F1
#
_entry.id   AF-A0A5J5NID0-F1
#
_cell.length_a   1.000
_cell.length_b   1.000
_cell.length_c   1.000
_cell.angle_alpha   90.00
_cell.angle_beta   90.00
_cell.angle_gamma   90.00
#
_symmetry.space_group_name_H-M   'P 1'
#
loop_
_entity.id
_entity.type
_entity.pdbx_description
1 polymer ?
#
loop_
_entity_poly.entity_id
_entity_poly.type
_entity_poly.pdbx_seq_one_letter_code
_entity_poly.pdbx_strand_id
1 'polypeptide(L)'
;MILASPILNPKPKFGGHSSKSLAISTNPFLRCSFFTTKFSSTLLKCHCGTHNKDTDKSTQALSLLVIDILELLATLFLLKSAIKPNNRLLDIFKANPVERNWLLASALGFGVLILLVFLTSIVVDGLYGIKDVNNLILKEMLVRSDISKGACITVYCIITPILEEMVYRGFMLASLASTMNWKQAVVISAAIFSAAHLSGENFLQLFVIGCILGCSYCGTGNLSSSILIHSLYNAFTLIITFLS
;
A
#
# COMPACT_ATOMS: atom_id res chain seq x y z
N MET A 1 -1.56 28.68 -44.74
CA MET A 1 -2.71 27.81 -44.40
C MET A 1 -2.17 26.56 -43.72
N ILE A 2 -1.87 26.66 -42.41
CA ILE A 2 -1.36 25.55 -41.60
C ILE A 2 -2.57 25.05 -40.81
N LEU A 3 -3.06 23.87 -41.16
CA LEU A 3 -4.12 23.17 -40.45
C LEU A 3 -3.56 22.67 -39.11
N ALA A 4 -4.24 23.03 -38.02
CA ALA A 4 -3.99 22.52 -36.69
C ALA A 4 -4.35 21.03 -36.63
N SER A 5 -3.36 20.18 -36.35
CA SER A 5 -3.57 18.78 -35.99
C SER A 5 -4.08 18.69 -34.54
N PRO A 6 -5.06 17.83 -34.24
CA PRO A 6 -5.64 17.73 -32.91
C PRO A 6 -4.66 17.09 -31.91
N ILE A 7 -4.65 17.65 -30.71
CA ILE A 7 -3.89 17.20 -29.53
C ILE A 7 -4.23 15.73 -29.26
N LEU A 8 -3.34 14.83 -29.69
CA LEU A 8 -3.39 13.41 -29.40
C LEU A 8 -3.08 13.20 -27.91
N ASN A 9 -4.14 13.02 -27.15
CA ASN A 9 -4.14 12.58 -25.75
C ASN A 9 -3.28 11.31 -25.62
N PRO A 10 -2.12 11.32 -24.90
CA PRO A 10 -1.29 10.13 -24.79
C PRO A 10 -2.00 9.11 -23.88
N LYS A 11 -2.65 8.12 -24.50
CA LYS A 11 -3.09 6.91 -23.81
C LYS A 11 -1.87 6.32 -23.06
N PRO A 12 -1.95 5.98 -21.76
CA PRO A 12 -0.89 5.20 -21.13
C PRO A 12 -0.74 3.90 -21.91
N LYS A 13 0.42 3.72 -22.56
CA LYS A 13 0.73 2.57 -23.41
C LYS A 13 0.86 1.31 -22.55
N PHE A 14 -0.27 0.70 -22.24
CA PHE A 14 -0.37 -0.74 -21.98
C PHE A 14 -0.76 -1.52 -23.24
N GLY A 15 -0.84 -0.87 -24.41
CA GLY A 15 -1.16 -1.50 -25.69
C GLY A 15 -0.05 -1.31 -26.70
N GLY A 16 0.52 -2.42 -27.19
CA GLY A 16 1.30 -2.45 -28.43
C GLY A 16 2.82 -2.38 -28.28
N HIS A 17 3.40 -3.28 -27.50
CA HIS A 17 4.67 -4.00 -27.79
C HIS A 17 5.15 -4.62 -26.49
N SER A 18 5.14 -5.95 -26.43
CA SER A 18 5.93 -6.78 -25.51
C SER A 18 6.31 -6.08 -24.20
N SER A 19 5.31 -5.76 -23.37
CA SER A 19 5.58 -5.74 -21.94
C SER A 19 6.27 -7.07 -21.69
N LYS A 20 7.52 -7.04 -21.22
CA LYS A 20 8.04 -8.16 -20.42
C LYS A 20 7.18 -8.18 -19.17
N SER A 21 5.92 -8.60 -19.35
CA SER A 21 4.98 -8.95 -18.31
C SER A 21 5.80 -9.94 -17.51
N LEU A 22 6.12 -9.56 -16.28
CA LEU A 22 6.69 -10.46 -15.31
C LEU A 22 5.74 -11.65 -15.34
N ALA A 23 6.12 -12.70 -16.07
CA ALA A 23 5.16 -13.71 -16.45
C ALA A 23 4.93 -14.56 -15.20
N ILE A 24 4.02 -14.09 -14.37
CA ILE A 24 3.54 -14.75 -13.18
C ILE A 24 3.02 -16.12 -13.64
N SER A 25 3.46 -17.19 -12.96
CA SER A 25 3.07 -18.56 -13.32
C SER A 25 1.55 -18.67 -13.37
N THR A 26 0.99 -19.40 -14.35
CA THR A 26 -0.45 -19.45 -14.69
C THR A 26 -1.37 -20.02 -13.59
N ASN A 27 -0.84 -20.37 -12.42
CA ASN A 27 -1.59 -20.73 -11.21
C ASN A 27 -1.19 -19.88 -9.98
N PRO A 28 -1.31 -18.53 -9.98
CA PRO A 28 -0.80 -17.71 -8.89
C PRO A 28 -1.83 -17.41 -7.80
N PHE A 29 -3.12 -17.41 -8.13
CA PHE A 29 -4.20 -17.09 -7.20
C PHE A 29 -4.35 -18.14 -6.09
N LEU A 30 -4.10 -19.43 -6.37
CA LEU A 30 -4.23 -20.50 -5.37
C LEU A 30 -3.04 -20.60 -4.39
N ARG A 31 -1.87 -20.04 -4.71
CA ARG A 31 -0.67 -20.16 -3.87
C ARG A 31 -0.40 -18.98 -2.93
N CYS A 32 -0.95 -17.80 -3.23
CA CYS A 32 -0.73 -16.57 -2.44
C CYS A 32 -1.99 -16.08 -1.68
N SER A 33 -3.00 -16.93 -1.49
CA SER A 33 -4.30 -16.52 -0.92
C SER A 33 -4.30 -16.15 0.58
N PHE A 34 -3.15 -16.06 1.25
CA PHE A 34 -3.09 -15.66 2.65
C PHE A 34 -1.88 -14.80 2.92
N PHE A 35 -1.96 -13.50 2.63
CA PHE A 35 -1.22 -12.50 3.40
C PHE A 35 -1.95 -11.17 3.28
N THR A 36 -2.85 -10.93 4.23
CA THR A 36 -3.47 -9.64 4.47
C THR A 36 -2.89 -9.07 5.76
N THR A 37 -2.14 -7.98 5.59
CA THR A 37 -1.75 -6.82 6.44
C THR A 37 -2.27 -6.65 7.87
N LYS A 38 -3.32 -7.37 8.27
CA LYS A 38 -3.82 -7.41 9.64
C LYS A 38 -3.37 -8.63 10.43
N PHE A 39 -2.53 -9.50 9.86
CA PHE A 39 -1.94 -10.64 10.58
C PHE A 39 -1.11 -10.14 11.77
N SER A 40 -0.29 -9.11 11.58
CA SER A 40 0.55 -8.51 12.62
C SER A 40 -0.26 -7.86 13.78
N SER A 41 -1.31 -7.08 13.48
CA SER A 41 -2.14 -6.45 14.53
C SER A 41 -3.13 -7.41 15.21
N THR A 42 -3.56 -8.48 14.53
CA THR A 42 -4.39 -9.54 15.12
C THR A 42 -3.55 -10.46 16.01
N LEU A 43 -2.33 -10.81 15.58
CA LEU A 43 -1.36 -11.52 16.41
C LEU A 43 -0.97 -10.71 17.64
N LEU A 44 -0.84 -9.39 17.52
CA LEU A 44 -0.55 -8.54 18.68
C LEU A 44 -1.70 -8.54 19.70
N LYS A 45 -2.96 -8.48 19.24
CA LYS A 45 -4.13 -8.65 20.11
C LYS A 45 -4.16 -10.02 20.77
N CYS A 46 -3.76 -11.07 20.05
CA CYS A 46 -3.70 -12.44 20.57
C CYS A 46 -2.58 -12.61 21.60
N HIS A 47 -1.38 -12.07 21.33
CA HIS A 47 -0.21 -12.10 22.21
C HIS A 47 -0.44 -11.27 23.49
N CYS A 48 -1.10 -10.11 23.37
CA CYS A 48 -1.46 -9.24 24.50
C CYS A 48 -2.63 -9.80 25.33
N GLY A 49 -3.49 -10.64 24.75
CA GLY A 49 -4.55 -11.35 25.47
C GLY A 49 -4.03 -12.48 26.37
N THR A 50 -2.80 -12.97 26.13
CA THR A 50 -2.23 -14.13 26.83
C THR A 50 -1.14 -13.80 27.87
N HIS A 51 -0.65 -12.55 27.93
CA HIS A 51 0.44 -12.17 28.82
C HIS A 51 0.08 -10.94 29.67
N ASN A 52 0.49 -10.96 30.94
CA ASN A 52 0.23 -9.94 31.96
C ASN A 52 0.29 -8.50 31.42
N LYS A 53 -0.65 -7.67 31.90
CA LYS A 53 -0.84 -6.24 31.55
C LYS A 53 0.40 -5.34 31.76
N ASP A 54 1.49 -5.88 32.31
CA ASP A 54 2.74 -5.17 32.63
C ASP A 54 3.91 -5.47 31.68
N THR A 55 3.68 -6.16 30.55
CA THR A 55 4.74 -6.39 29.56
C THR A 55 5.22 -5.04 28.99
N ASP A 56 6.49 -4.69 29.19
CA ASP A 56 7.08 -3.40 28.80
C ASP A 56 6.72 -3.05 27.34
N LYS A 57 6.13 -1.88 27.13
CA LYS A 57 5.63 -1.44 25.82
C LYS A 57 6.77 -1.33 24.78
N SER A 58 8.02 -1.15 25.23
CA SER A 58 9.21 -1.21 24.38
C SER A 58 9.44 -2.63 23.83
N THR A 59 9.24 -3.66 24.65
CA THR A 59 9.27 -5.06 24.20
C THR A 59 8.17 -5.32 23.18
N GLN A 60 6.96 -4.78 23.38
CA GLN A 60 5.86 -4.93 22.41
C GLN A 60 6.18 -4.28 21.05
N ALA A 61 6.78 -3.08 21.05
CA ALA A 61 7.20 -2.40 19.82
C ALA A 61 8.29 -3.18 19.08
N LEU A 62 9.24 -3.77 19.82
CA LEU A 62 10.29 -4.60 19.23
C LEU A 62 9.73 -5.91 18.67
N SER A 63 8.81 -6.56 19.40
CA SER A 63 8.11 -7.76 18.91
C SER A 63 7.34 -7.49 17.64
N LEU A 64 6.64 -6.34 17.54
CA LEU A 64 5.98 -5.91 16.30
C LEU A 64 6.96 -5.78 15.14
N LEU A 65 8.07 -5.07 15.36
CA LEU A 65 9.09 -4.88 14.35
C LEU A 65 9.67 -6.21 13.86
N VAL A 66 9.89 -7.17 14.77
CA VAL A 66 10.35 -8.52 14.40
C VAL A 66 9.29 -9.26 13.58
N ILE A 67 8.01 -9.23 14.00
CA ILE A 67 6.91 -9.88 13.28
C ILE A 67 6.80 -9.32 11.85
N ASP A 68 6.83 -7.99 11.68
CA ASP A 68 6.70 -7.37 10.36
C ASP A 68 7.91 -7.64 9.46
N ILE A 69 9.13 -7.72 10.03
CA ILE A 69 10.31 -8.15 9.26
C ILE A 69 10.12 -9.59 8.80
N LEU A 70 9.66 -10.50 9.67
CA LEU A 70 9.40 -11.88 9.29
C LEU A 70 8.30 -11.98 8.23
N GLU A 71 7.24 -11.17 8.33
CA GLU A 71 6.16 -11.09 7.36
C GLU A 71 6.66 -10.60 6.00
N LEU A 72 7.54 -9.57 5.99
CA LEU A 72 8.19 -9.07 4.79
C LEU A 72 9.08 -10.14 4.15
N LEU A 73 9.88 -10.86 4.94
CA LEU A 73 10.75 -11.93 4.45
C LEU A 73 9.94 -13.10 3.87
N ALA A 74 8.86 -13.50 4.55
CA ALA A 74 7.94 -14.53 4.07
C ALA A 74 7.27 -14.10 2.75
N THR A 75 6.81 -12.86 2.66
CA THR A 75 6.22 -12.28 1.46
C THR A 75 7.22 -12.28 0.29
N LEU A 76 8.46 -11.87 0.55
CA LEU A 76 9.54 -11.89 -0.45
C LEU A 76 9.84 -13.31 -0.95
N PHE A 77 9.88 -14.28 -0.03
CA PHE A 77 10.08 -15.69 -0.36
C PHE A 77 8.93 -16.25 -1.22
N LEU A 78 7.68 -15.99 -0.83
CA LEU A 78 6.50 -16.42 -1.59
C LEU A 78 6.43 -15.75 -2.96
N LEU A 79 6.70 -14.44 -3.03
CA LEU A 79 6.71 -13.70 -4.27
C LEU A 79 7.80 -14.23 -5.22
N LYS A 80 9.00 -14.52 -4.70
CA LYS A 80 10.07 -15.19 -5.47
C LYS A 80 9.63 -16.55 -5.99
N SER A 81 8.88 -17.30 -5.19
CA SER A 81 8.37 -18.62 -5.56
C SER A 81 7.24 -18.56 -6.60
N ALA A 82 6.54 -17.42 -6.70
CA ALA A 82 5.44 -17.20 -7.65
C ALA A 82 5.93 -16.66 -9.02
N ILE A 83 7.12 -16.05 -9.06
CA ILE A 83 7.75 -15.52 -10.27
C ILE A 83 8.46 -16.66 -11.03
N LYS A 84 8.44 -16.60 -12.36
CA LYS A 84 9.22 -17.52 -13.20
C LYS A 84 10.69 -17.50 -12.79
N PRO A 85 11.38 -18.66 -12.73
CA PRO A 85 12.75 -18.78 -12.21
C PRO A 85 13.78 -17.91 -12.95
N ASN A 86 13.47 -17.44 -14.16
CA ASN A 86 14.36 -16.62 -14.99
C ASN A 86 14.24 -15.11 -14.73
N ASN A 87 13.24 -14.65 -13.96
CA ASN A 87 13.03 -13.24 -13.66
C ASN A 87 13.53 -12.91 -12.24
N ARG A 88 14.14 -11.73 -12.05
CA ARG A 88 14.63 -11.29 -10.73
C ARG A 88 13.52 -10.54 -9.99
N LEU A 89 13.49 -10.65 -8.66
CA LEU A 89 12.59 -9.85 -7.80
C LEU A 89 12.73 -8.34 -8.06
N LEU A 90 13.97 -7.89 -8.27
CA LEU A 90 14.29 -6.49 -8.60
C LEU A 90 13.61 -5.99 -9.87
N ASP A 91 13.18 -6.88 -10.77
CA ASP A 91 12.47 -6.47 -11.98
C ASP A 91 11.01 -6.04 -11.70
N ILE A 92 10.45 -6.38 -10.53
CA ILE A 92 9.18 -5.80 -10.03
C ILE A 92 9.36 -4.32 -9.66
N PHE A 93 10.54 -3.98 -9.17
CA PHE A 93 10.92 -2.62 -8.78
C PHE A 93 11.42 -1.80 -9.97
N LYS A 94 11.82 -2.44 -11.07
CA LYS A 94 12.28 -1.73 -12.25
C LYS A 94 11.12 -1.14 -13.01
N ALA A 95 11.11 0.18 -13.06
CA ALA A 95 10.30 0.93 -13.99
C ALA A 95 10.58 0.48 -15.43
N ASN A 96 9.53 0.29 -16.22
CA ASN A 96 9.68 0.53 -17.65
C ASN A 96 10.00 2.02 -17.78
N PRO A 97 11.13 2.41 -18.39
CA PRO A 97 11.54 3.80 -18.49
C PRO A 97 10.66 4.50 -19.52
N VAL A 98 9.41 4.75 -19.17
CA VAL A 98 8.70 5.88 -19.75
C VAL A 98 9.36 7.10 -19.12
N GLU A 99 9.80 8.05 -19.94
CA GLU A 99 10.46 9.33 -19.58
C GLU A 99 9.65 10.24 -18.63
N ARG A 100 8.63 9.72 -17.93
CA ARG A 100 7.87 10.45 -16.91
C ARG A 100 8.70 10.54 -15.63
N ASN A 101 8.88 11.76 -15.15
CA ASN A 101 9.37 12.03 -13.80
C ASN A 101 8.44 11.39 -12.76
N TRP A 102 8.74 10.16 -12.37
CA TRP A 102 7.95 9.40 -11.39
C TRP A 102 7.86 10.13 -10.05
N LEU A 103 8.88 10.92 -9.69
CA LEU A 103 8.87 11.80 -8.51
C LEU A 103 7.78 12.88 -8.61
N LEU A 104 7.65 13.53 -9.76
CA LEU A 104 6.61 14.53 -9.99
C LEU A 104 5.23 13.88 -9.98
N ALA A 105 5.10 12.70 -10.60
CA ALA A 105 3.87 11.92 -10.54
C ALA A 105 3.52 11.51 -9.10
N SER A 106 4.51 11.13 -8.28
CA SER A 106 4.32 10.85 -6.86
C SER A 106 3.86 12.08 -6.09
N ALA A 107 4.47 13.25 -6.32
CA ALA A 107 4.09 14.49 -5.65
C ALA A 107 2.65 14.90 -6.00
N LEU A 108 2.28 14.84 -7.28
CA LEU A 108 0.92 15.11 -7.73
C LEU A 108 -0.07 14.07 -7.17
N GLY A 109 0.30 12.79 -7.20
CA GLY A 109 -0.51 11.70 -6.64
C GLY A 109 -0.75 11.87 -5.14
N PHE A 110 0.28 12.27 -4.39
CA PHE A 110 0.16 12.57 -2.97
C PHE A 110 -0.73 13.78 -2.70
N GLY A 111 -0.60 14.86 -3.49
CA GLY A 111 -1.50 16.03 -3.37
C GLY A 111 -2.97 15.65 -3.61
N VAL A 112 -3.24 14.87 -4.67
CA VAL A 112 -4.59 14.35 -4.95
C VAL A 112 -5.08 13.42 -3.84
N LEU A 113 -4.20 12.60 -3.26
CA LEU A 113 -4.53 11.73 -2.14
C LEU A 113 -5.01 12.50 -0.93
N ILE A 114 -4.25 13.50 -0.49
CA ILE A 114 -4.63 14.33 0.67
C ILE A 114 -5.95 15.05 0.42
N LEU A 115 -6.14 15.60 -0.78
CA LEU A 115 -7.40 16.25 -1.16
C LEU A 115 -8.59 15.29 -1.11
N LEU A 116 -8.49 14.12 -1.75
CA LEU A 116 -9.60 13.16 -1.76
C LEU A 116 -9.88 12.58 -0.37
N VAL A 117 -8.84 12.31 0.42
CA VAL A 117 -9.01 11.85 1.80
C VAL A 117 -9.77 12.89 2.62
N PHE A 118 -9.35 14.16 2.56
CA PHE A 118 -10.05 15.25 3.25
C PHE A 118 -11.53 15.35 2.83
N LEU A 119 -11.81 15.28 1.53
CA LEU A 119 -13.18 15.27 1.03
C LEU A 119 -13.98 14.05 1.53
N THR A 120 -13.38 12.86 1.53
CA THR A 120 -14.05 11.67 2.06
C THR A 120 -14.28 11.75 3.56
N SER A 121 -13.40 12.38 4.34
CA SER A 121 -13.60 12.60 5.78
C SER A 121 -14.82 13.47 6.03
N ILE A 122 -15.00 14.58 5.30
CA ILE A 122 -16.22 15.42 5.42
C ILE A 122 -17.49 14.61 5.13
N VAL A 123 -17.46 13.77 4.11
CA VAL A 123 -18.62 12.92 3.75
C VAL A 123 -18.90 11.88 4.83
N VAL A 124 -17.86 11.22 5.35
CA VAL A 124 -17.99 10.20 6.40
C VAL A 124 -18.50 10.82 7.70
N ASP A 125 -17.96 11.96 8.11
CA ASP A 125 -18.38 12.69 9.32
C ASP A 125 -19.84 13.14 9.22
N GLY A 126 -20.27 13.58 8.02
CA GLY A 126 -21.66 13.95 7.75
C GLY A 126 -22.63 12.76 7.78
N LEU A 127 -22.18 11.54 7.50
CA LEU A 127 -23.01 10.33 7.46
C LEU A 127 -23.05 9.57 8.80
N TYR A 128 -21.90 9.43 9.47
CA TYR A 128 -21.73 8.56 10.63
C TYR A 128 -21.51 9.34 11.95
N GLY A 129 -21.45 10.67 11.88
CA GLY A 129 -21.11 11.54 13.01
C GLY A 129 -19.61 11.51 13.32
N ILE A 130 -19.12 12.54 14.03
CA ILE A 130 -17.72 12.65 14.43
C ILE A 130 -17.40 11.49 15.38
N LYS A 131 -16.68 10.50 14.88
CA LYS A 131 -16.03 9.49 15.73
C LYS A 131 -14.55 9.75 15.67
N ASP A 132 -13.97 10.09 16.82
CA ASP A 132 -12.51 10.16 16.91
C ASP A 132 -11.95 8.80 16.52
N VAL A 133 -11.22 8.76 15.40
CA VAL A 133 -10.43 7.59 15.00
C VAL A 133 -9.17 7.59 15.86
N ASN A 134 -9.37 7.47 17.17
CA ASN A 134 -8.31 7.38 18.14
C ASN A 134 -7.64 6.02 17.97
N ASN A 135 -6.55 5.98 17.21
CA ASN A 135 -5.60 4.87 17.29
C ASN A 135 -4.86 4.97 18.63
N LEU A 136 -5.58 4.74 19.73
CA LEU A 136 -5.08 4.80 21.11
C LEU A 136 -3.80 3.98 21.28
N ILE A 137 -3.70 2.86 20.56
CA ILE A 137 -2.52 2.00 20.55
C ILE A 137 -1.31 2.72 19.91
N LEU A 138 -1.49 3.40 18.76
CA LEU A 138 -0.41 4.17 18.13
C LEU A 138 0.01 5.37 18.99
N LYS A 139 -0.96 6.10 19.56
CA LYS A 139 -0.69 7.24 20.44
C LYS A 139 0.05 6.82 21.72
N GLU A 140 -0.33 5.70 22.32
CA GLU A 140 0.37 5.12 23.48
C GLU A 140 1.81 4.69 23.15
N MET A 141 2.03 4.09 21.98
CA MET A 141 3.36 3.63 21.56
C MET A 141 4.31 4.78 21.21
N LEU A 142 3.77 5.90 20.71
CA LEU A 142 4.53 7.10 20.35
C LEU A 142 4.97 7.95 21.56
N VAL A 143 4.32 7.83 22.72
CA VAL A 143 4.58 8.73 23.85
C VAL A 143 5.67 8.21 24.81
N ARG A 144 6.01 6.91 24.82
CA ARG A 144 6.82 6.34 25.91
C ARG A 144 8.34 6.38 25.78
N SER A 145 8.93 5.84 24.72
CA SER A 145 10.41 5.74 24.60
C SER A 145 10.87 6.00 23.17
N ASP A 146 12.08 6.55 23.00
CA ASP A 146 12.61 6.90 21.66
C ASP A 146 12.84 5.66 20.79
N ILE A 147 13.17 4.52 21.40
CA ILE A 147 13.29 3.23 20.71
C ILE A 147 11.92 2.75 20.21
N SER A 148 10.87 2.83 21.05
CA SER A 148 9.49 2.46 20.65
C SER A 148 8.98 3.34 19.53
N LYS A 149 9.22 4.65 19.60
CA LYS A 149 8.88 5.61 18.53
C LYS A 149 9.57 5.23 17.22
N GLY A 150 10.87 5.02 17.26
CA GLY A 150 11.65 4.66 16.07
C GLY A 150 11.17 3.36 15.42
N ALA A 151 10.89 2.33 16.24
CA ALA A 151 10.35 1.06 15.76
C ALA A 151 8.96 1.24 15.12
N CYS A 152 8.06 1.97 15.79
CA CYS A 152 6.71 2.24 15.30
C CYS A 152 6.71 3.02 13.97
N ILE A 153 7.55 4.06 13.87
CA ILE A 153 7.71 4.84 12.64
C ILE A 153 8.22 3.96 11.51
N THR A 154 9.26 3.14 11.78
CA THR A 154 9.86 2.26 10.78
C THR A 154 8.85 1.24 10.25
N VAL A 155 8.12 0.60 11.15
CA VAL A 155 7.06 -0.34 10.78
C VAL A 155 5.99 0.36 9.95
N TYR A 156 5.37 1.40 10.51
CA TYR A 156 4.17 2.02 9.97
C TYR A 156 4.43 2.79 8.67
N CYS A 157 5.57 3.45 8.55
CA CYS A 157 5.87 4.33 7.42
C CYS A 157 6.76 3.68 6.36
N ILE A 158 7.45 2.56 6.66
CA ILE A 158 8.41 1.95 5.73
C ILE A 158 8.07 0.49 5.47
N ILE A 159 8.10 -0.37 6.49
CA ILE A 159 7.95 -1.82 6.30
C ILE A 159 6.56 -2.16 5.78
N THR A 160 5.50 -1.66 6.44
CA THR A 160 4.12 -1.93 6.05
C THR A 160 3.82 -1.43 4.62
N PRO A 161 4.09 -0.16 4.25
CA PRO A 161 3.88 0.28 2.86
C PRO A 161 4.64 -0.55 1.83
N ILE A 162 5.90 -0.92 2.08
CA ILE A 162 6.66 -1.77 1.14
C ILE A 162 5.95 -3.12 0.94
N LEU A 163 5.60 -3.78 2.04
CA LEU A 163 4.92 -5.09 2.01
C LEU A 163 3.60 -4.99 1.24
N GLU A 164 2.78 -4.00 1.58
CA GLU A 164 1.46 -3.79 0.98
C GLU A 164 1.57 -3.50 -0.52
N GLU A 165 2.44 -2.59 -0.93
CA GLU A 165 2.61 -2.28 -2.33
C GLU A 165 3.13 -3.48 -3.14
N MET A 166 4.05 -4.26 -2.57
CA MET A 166 4.54 -5.47 -3.24
C MET A 166 3.42 -6.49 -3.50
N VAL A 167 2.55 -6.72 -2.52
CA VAL A 167 1.43 -7.67 -2.64
C VAL A 167 0.33 -7.12 -3.55
N TYR A 168 -0.18 -5.92 -3.27
CA TYR A 168 -1.37 -5.42 -3.94
C TYR A 168 -1.07 -4.80 -5.31
N ARG A 169 0.08 -4.15 -5.50
CA ARG A 169 0.42 -3.46 -6.76
C ARG A 169 1.37 -4.31 -7.60
N GLY A 170 2.47 -4.74 -7.00
CA GLY A 170 3.50 -5.54 -7.67
C GLY A 170 3.01 -6.91 -8.13
N PHE A 171 2.11 -7.55 -7.37
CA PHE A 171 1.60 -8.88 -7.68
C PHE A 171 0.12 -8.87 -8.12
N MET A 172 -0.81 -8.48 -7.24
CA MET A 172 -2.25 -8.58 -7.50
C MET A 172 -2.69 -7.73 -8.69
N LEU A 173 -2.42 -6.41 -8.65
CA LEU A 173 -2.78 -5.49 -9.73
C LEU A 173 -2.09 -5.85 -11.04
N ALA A 174 -0.79 -6.18 -11.00
CA ALA A 174 -0.05 -6.61 -12.18
C ALA A 174 -0.66 -7.89 -12.81
N SER A 175 -1.05 -8.87 -11.98
CA SER A 175 -1.71 -10.09 -12.44
C SER A 175 -3.08 -9.80 -13.04
N LEU A 176 -3.92 -9.00 -12.38
CA LEU A 176 -5.24 -8.62 -12.90
C LEU A 176 -5.10 -7.87 -14.22
N ALA A 177 -4.24 -6.85 -14.29
CA ALA A 177 -4.03 -6.03 -15.49
C ALA A 177 -3.46 -6.82 -16.68
N SER A 178 -2.92 -8.03 -16.46
CA SER A 178 -2.49 -8.93 -17.53
C SER A 178 -3.65 -9.65 -18.25
N THR A 179 -4.83 -9.70 -17.62
CA THR A 179 -6.02 -10.43 -18.11
C THR A 179 -7.23 -9.53 -18.36
N MET A 180 -7.24 -8.30 -17.85
CA MET A 180 -8.35 -7.35 -18.00
C MET A 180 -7.87 -5.92 -18.18
N ASN A 181 -8.82 -4.99 -18.39
CA ASN A 181 -8.50 -3.57 -18.50
C ASN A 181 -7.85 -3.04 -17.21
N TRP A 182 -6.76 -2.27 -17.33
CA TRP A 182 -6.03 -1.75 -16.18
C TRP A 182 -6.90 -0.94 -15.20
N LYS A 183 -7.92 -0.21 -15.68
CA LYS A 183 -8.84 0.55 -14.81
C LYS A 183 -9.67 -0.38 -13.93
N GLN A 184 -10.18 -1.46 -14.52
CA GLN A 184 -10.93 -2.49 -13.79
C GLN A 184 -10.02 -3.20 -12.79
N ALA A 185 -8.80 -3.52 -13.19
CA ALA A 185 -7.79 -4.13 -12.32
C ALA A 185 -7.48 -3.23 -11.10
N VAL A 186 -7.34 -1.92 -11.28
CA VAL A 186 -7.13 -0.94 -10.18
C VAL A 186 -8.31 -0.95 -9.21
N VAL A 187 -9.54 -0.89 -9.72
CA VAL A 187 -10.75 -0.89 -8.89
C VAL A 187 -10.85 -2.18 -8.07
N ILE A 188 -10.63 -3.34 -8.70
CA ILE A 188 -10.70 -4.64 -8.02
C ILE A 188 -9.57 -4.76 -6.99
N SER A 189 -8.33 -4.40 -7.32
CA SER A 189 -7.23 -4.47 -6.35
C SER A 189 -7.44 -3.52 -5.17
N ALA A 190 -7.99 -2.32 -5.42
CA ALA A 190 -8.31 -1.35 -4.37
C ALA A 190 -9.43 -1.85 -3.45
N ALA A 191 -10.45 -2.52 -4.00
CA ALA A 191 -11.51 -3.13 -3.21
C ALA A 191 -10.99 -4.26 -2.33
N ILE A 192 -10.13 -5.14 -2.87
CA ILE A 192 -9.48 -6.22 -2.10
C ILE A 192 -8.56 -5.64 -1.02
N PHE A 193 -7.75 -4.64 -1.35
CA PHE A 193 -6.91 -3.90 -0.40
C PHE A 193 -7.72 -3.36 0.77
N SER A 194 -8.83 -2.67 0.47
CA SER A 194 -9.70 -2.11 1.50
C SER A 194 -10.40 -3.19 2.35
N ALA A 195 -10.93 -4.25 1.71
CA ALA A 195 -11.57 -5.35 2.41
C ALA A 195 -10.61 -6.11 3.35
N ALA A 196 -9.35 -6.27 2.94
CA ALA A 196 -8.30 -6.92 3.73
C ALA A 196 -8.00 -6.21 5.06
N HIS A 197 -8.35 -4.92 5.18
CA HIS A 197 -8.19 -4.17 6.43
C HIS A 197 -9.29 -4.47 7.45
N LEU A 198 -10.33 -5.23 7.09
CA LEU A 198 -11.40 -5.65 8.00
C LEU A 198 -11.94 -4.50 8.87
N SER A 199 -12.12 -3.33 8.26
CA SER A 199 -12.67 -2.12 8.87
C SER A 199 -13.75 -1.57 7.96
N GLY A 200 -15.02 -1.79 8.33
CA GLY A 200 -16.15 -1.28 7.56
C GLY A 200 -16.18 0.25 7.52
N GLU A 201 -15.85 0.90 8.63
CA GLU A 201 -15.84 2.37 8.75
C GLU A 201 -14.76 3.01 7.86
N ASN A 202 -13.57 2.41 7.78
CA ASN A 202 -12.47 2.93 6.96
C ASN A 202 -12.51 2.43 5.51
N PHE A 203 -13.49 1.61 5.13
CA PHE A 203 -13.50 0.94 3.84
C PHE A 203 -13.47 1.93 2.68
N LEU A 204 -14.28 2.98 2.73
CA LEU A 204 -14.35 3.99 1.67
C LEU A 204 -13.02 4.74 1.51
N GLN A 205 -12.44 5.17 2.63
CA GLN A 205 -11.17 5.89 2.63
C GLN A 205 -10.02 5.01 2.12
N LEU A 206 -9.91 3.77 2.61
CA LEU A 206 -8.91 2.80 2.16
C LEU A 206 -9.09 2.41 0.69
N PHE A 207 -10.33 2.36 0.21
CA PHE A 207 -10.61 2.12 -1.21
C PHE A 207 -10.11 3.27 -2.10
N VAL A 208 -10.32 4.52 -1.68
CA VAL A 208 -9.83 5.71 -2.41
C VAL A 208 -8.30 5.76 -2.42
N ILE A 209 -7.67 5.54 -1.27
CA ILE A 209 -6.20 5.38 -1.16
C ILE A 209 -5.74 4.27 -2.10
N GLY A 210 -6.44 3.13 -2.06
CA GLY A 210 -6.27 1.96 -2.91
C GLY A 210 -6.18 2.33 -4.40
N CYS A 211 -7.17 3.09 -4.87
CA CYS A 211 -7.30 3.55 -6.25
C CYS A 211 -6.17 4.49 -6.67
N ILE A 212 -5.80 5.46 -5.82
CA ILE A 212 -4.74 6.43 -6.16
C ILE A 212 -3.39 5.73 -6.29
N LEU A 213 -3.05 4.86 -5.35
CA LEU A 213 -1.82 4.08 -5.37
C LEU A 213 -1.76 3.19 -6.61
N GLY A 214 -2.86 2.50 -6.94
CA GLY A 214 -2.96 1.70 -8.17
C GLY A 214 -2.82 2.53 -9.45
N CYS A 215 -3.48 3.69 -9.53
CA CYS A 215 -3.34 4.64 -10.63
C CYS A 215 -1.92 5.19 -10.76
N SER A 216 -1.24 5.46 -9.64
CA SER A 216 0.15 5.91 -9.62
C SER A 216 1.08 4.83 -10.16
N TYR A 217 0.92 3.58 -9.70
CA TYR A 217 1.68 2.44 -10.23
C TYR A 217 1.43 2.24 -11.73
N CYS A 218 0.18 2.23 -12.19
CA CYS A 218 -0.13 2.10 -13.62
C CYS A 218 0.37 3.30 -14.45
N GLY A 219 0.32 4.52 -13.89
CA GLY A 219 0.72 5.74 -14.59
C GLY A 219 2.24 5.90 -14.71
N THR A 220 2.99 5.46 -13.71
CA THR A 220 4.46 5.56 -13.65
C THR A 220 5.17 4.30 -14.10
N GLY A 221 4.50 3.14 -14.03
CA GLY A 221 5.14 1.84 -14.19
C GLY A 221 6.17 1.52 -13.10
N ASN A 222 6.19 2.28 -12.00
CA ASN A 222 7.22 2.21 -10.96
C ASN A 222 6.58 1.94 -9.60
N LEU A 223 6.92 0.81 -8.99
CA LEU A 223 6.42 0.45 -7.66
C LEU A 223 6.87 1.46 -6.59
N SER A 224 8.06 2.03 -6.73
CA SER A 224 8.60 3.03 -5.81
C SER A 224 7.74 4.30 -5.74
N SER A 225 7.01 4.63 -6.82
CA SER A 225 6.09 5.77 -6.79
C SER A 225 4.92 5.52 -5.85
N SER A 226 4.33 4.33 -5.92
CA SER A 226 3.24 3.92 -5.03
C SER A 226 3.71 3.79 -3.58
N ILE A 227 4.87 3.16 -3.36
CA ILE A 227 5.49 3.04 -2.02
C ILE A 227 5.70 4.42 -1.41
N LEU A 228 6.27 5.36 -2.17
CA LEU A 228 6.54 6.71 -1.67
C LEU A 228 5.26 7.44 -1.26
N ILE A 229 4.22 7.41 -2.11
CA ILE A 229 2.93 8.05 -1.79
C ILE A 229 2.33 7.43 -0.52
N HIS A 230 2.37 6.10 -0.40
CA HIS A 230 1.81 5.38 0.74
C HIS A 230 2.59 5.68 2.03
N SER A 231 3.92 5.62 1.99
CA SER A 231 4.79 5.98 3.12
C SER A 231 4.56 7.42 3.58
N LEU A 232 4.43 8.37 2.65
CA LEU A 232 4.15 9.78 2.98
C LEU A 232 2.77 9.94 3.61
N TYR A 233 1.76 9.20 3.14
CA TYR A 233 0.42 9.23 3.72
C TYR A 233 0.39 8.67 5.15
N ASN A 234 1.09 7.57 5.40
CA ASN A 234 1.22 6.99 6.72
C ASN A 234 1.98 7.95 7.65
N ALA A 235 3.09 8.54 7.20
CA ALA A 235 3.83 9.53 7.97
C ALA A 235 2.96 10.76 8.30
N PHE A 236 2.18 11.26 7.34
CA PHE A 236 1.25 12.37 7.55
C PHE A 236 0.18 12.03 8.61
N THR A 237 -0.42 10.84 8.51
CA THR A 237 -1.40 10.35 9.49
C THR A 237 -0.79 10.21 10.89
N LEU A 238 0.45 9.72 10.97
CA LEU A 238 1.20 9.59 12.23
C LEU A 238 1.46 10.97 12.86
N ILE A 239 1.87 11.96 12.06
CA ILE A 239 2.10 13.34 12.52
C ILE A 239 0.80 13.94 13.06
N ILE A 240 -0.32 13.80 12.34
CA ILE A 240 -1.64 14.26 12.84
C ILE A 240 -2.00 13.58 14.16
N THR A 241 -1.78 12.27 14.25
CA THR A 241 -2.07 11.49 15.48
C THR A 241 -1.21 11.94 16.65
N PHE A 242 0.00 12.44 16.39
CA PHE A 242 0.89 12.97 17.42
C PHE A 242 0.52 14.39 17.87
N LEU A 243 -0.03 15.20 16.96
CA LEU A 243 -0.41 16.60 17.22
C LEU A 243 -1.83 16.78 17.78
N SER A 244 -2.69 15.77 17.63
CA SER A 244 -4.02 15.67 18.26
C SER A 244 -3.92 15.05 19.65
#